data_AF-A0A844T2J3-F1
#
_entry.id   AF-A0A844T2J3-F1
#
_cell.length_a   1.000
_cell.length_b   1.000
_cell.length_c   1.000
_cell.angle_alpha   90.00
_cell.angle_beta   90.00
_cell.angle_gamma   90.00
#
_symmetry.space_group_name_H-M   'P 1'
#
loop_
_entity.id
_entity.type
_entity.pdbx_description
1 polymer ?
#
loop_
_entity_poly.entity_id
_entity_poly.type
_entity_poly.pdbx_seq_one_letter_code
_entity_poly.pdbx_strand_id
1 'polypeptide(L)'
;MSSLQIAIGDRIIEPMIALAGCTTQQRIVVAGTRSMELMFELQRRGYARAAASGNCGRPAGQYDVALVDWRRRTLLALEPTLDWLTNVLSARAVLVVWVDAQKASANQSLRASLERRGFVVEQGIVHECGCALSARRSQTHPLQLAA
;
A
#
# COMPACT_ATOMS: atom_id res chain seq x y z
N MET A 1 -20.51 18.91 -20.20
CA MET A 1 -19.33 18.01 -20.22
C MET A 1 -18.72 18.01 -18.82
N SER A 2 -18.71 16.84 -18.20
CA SER A 2 -18.57 16.64 -16.75
C SER A 2 -17.12 16.78 -16.26
N SER A 3 -16.70 18.01 -15.98
CA SER A 3 -15.36 18.34 -15.45
C SER A 3 -15.28 18.42 -13.92
N LEU A 4 -16.38 18.19 -13.20
CA LEU A 4 -16.44 18.22 -11.72
C LEU A 4 -16.19 16.86 -11.05
N GLN A 5 -15.90 15.82 -11.83
CA GLN A 5 -15.65 14.45 -11.38
C GLN A 5 -14.21 13.99 -11.63
N ILE A 6 -13.22 14.89 -11.46
CA ILE A 6 -11.92 14.42 -10.96
C ILE A 6 -12.18 14.01 -9.51
N ALA A 7 -12.81 12.85 -9.36
CA ALA A 7 -13.22 12.30 -8.09
C ALA A 7 -11.97 12.28 -7.22
N ILE A 8 -12.09 12.68 -5.97
CA ILE A 8 -10.99 12.79 -4.99
C ILE A 8 -10.15 11.48 -4.86
N GLY A 9 -10.59 10.37 -5.47
CA GLY A 9 -9.84 9.11 -5.58
C GLY A 9 -8.75 9.13 -6.65
N ASP A 10 -8.89 9.98 -7.67
CA ASP A 10 -7.95 10.15 -8.77
C ASP A 10 -6.64 10.85 -8.33
N ARG A 11 -6.74 11.74 -7.33
CA ARG A 11 -5.59 12.57 -6.90
C ARG A 11 -4.44 11.82 -6.23
N ILE A 12 -4.64 10.58 -5.81
CA ILE A 12 -3.58 9.79 -5.15
C ILE A 12 -3.25 8.51 -5.90
N ILE A 13 -4.11 8.03 -6.79
CA ILE A 13 -3.89 6.73 -7.45
C ILE A 13 -2.67 6.76 -8.36
N GLU A 14 -2.47 7.84 -9.12
CA GLU A 14 -1.33 7.97 -10.02
C GLU A 14 0.01 8.07 -9.25
N PRO A 15 0.13 8.92 -8.21
CA PRO A 15 1.27 8.86 -7.29
C PRO A 15 1.49 7.48 -6.64
N MET A 16 0.43 6.77 -6.26
CA MET A 16 0.54 5.43 -5.67
C MET A 16 1.07 4.40 -6.66
N ILE A 17 0.62 4.43 -7.91
CA ILE A 17 1.13 3.58 -9.00
C ILE A 17 2.61 3.88 -9.24
N ALA A 18 2.97 5.16 -9.34
CA ALA A 18 4.35 5.60 -9.58
C ALA A 18 5.29 5.15 -8.44
N LEU A 19 4.88 5.34 -7.17
CA LEU A 19 5.63 4.87 -6.00
C LEU A 19 5.76 3.35 -5.91
N ALA A 20 4.73 2.63 -6.35
CA ALA A 20 4.74 1.18 -6.35
C ALA A 20 5.62 0.61 -7.48
N GLY A 21 5.84 1.38 -8.56
CA GLY A 21 6.49 0.90 -9.78
C GLY A 21 5.77 -0.32 -10.37
N CYS A 22 4.45 -0.39 -10.22
CA CYS A 22 3.70 -1.59 -10.53
C CYS A 22 3.34 -1.69 -12.03
N THR A 23 3.20 -2.92 -12.50
CA THR A 23 2.78 -3.26 -13.87
C THR A 23 1.37 -3.82 -13.86
N THR A 24 0.69 -3.76 -15.00
CA THR A 24 -0.69 -4.24 -15.15
C THR A 24 -0.86 -5.75 -14.93
N GLN A 25 0.23 -6.52 -14.99
CA GLN A 25 0.23 -7.98 -14.78
C GLN A 25 0.32 -8.38 -13.30
N GLN A 26 0.76 -7.47 -12.43
CA GLN A 26 0.94 -7.73 -11.01
C GLN A 26 -0.40 -7.79 -10.28
N ARG A 27 -0.46 -8.61 -9.24
CA ARG A 27 -1.62 -8.68 -8.35
C ARG A 27 -1.52 -7.57 -7.32
N ILE A 28 -2.50 -6.68 -7.32
CA ILE A 28 -2.56 -5.54 -6.42
C ILE A 28 -3.66 -5.79 -5.39
N VAL A 29 -3.34 -5.64 -4.10
CA VAL A 29 -4.35 -5.55 -3.05
C VAL A 29 -4.47 -4.11 -2.58
N VAL A 30 -5.70 -3.62 -2.46
CA VAL A 30 -5.99 -2.28 -1.97
C VAL A 30 -6.65 -2.35 -0.61
N ALA A 31 -6.16 -1.59 0.35
CA ALA A 31 -6.72 -1.52 1.70
C ALA A 31 -7.00 -0.07 2.11
N GLY A 32 -7.80 0.10 3.17
CA GLY A 32 -8.12 1.41 3.75
C GLY A 32 -9.48 1.96 3.35
N THR A 33 -9.66 3.27 3.51
CA THR A 33 -10.98 3.94 3.51
C THR A 33 -11.75 3.82 2.19
N ARG A 34 -11.06 3.69 1.06
CA ARG A 34 -11.64 3.72 -0.29
C ARG A 34 -11.19 2.55 -1.16
N SER A 35 -10.93 1.40 -0.52
CA SER A 35 -10.33 0.24 -1.18
C SER A 35 -11.10 -0.25 -2.41
N MET A 36 -12.43 -0.30 -2.36
CA MET A 36 -13.25 -0.71 -3.51
C MET A 36 -13.20 0.30 -4.66
N GLU A 37 -13.29 1.61 -4.36
CA GLU A 37 -13.24 2.65 -5.39
C GLU A 37 -11.89 2.67 -6.10
N LEU A 38 -10.79 2.59 -5.34
CA LEU A 38 -9.44 2.50 -5.88
C LEU A 38 -9.23 1.19 -6.67
N MET A 39 -9.79 0.06 -6.20
CA MET A 39 -9.75 -1.20 -6.95
C MET A 39 -10.45 -1.07 -8.31
N PHE A 40 -11.65 -0.51 -8.37
CA PHE A 40 -12.36 -0.31 -9.64
C PHE A 40 -11.59 0.65 -10.56
N GLU A 41 -11.00 1.70 -10.02
CA GLU A 41 -10.19 2.63 -10.81
C GLU A 41 -8.94 1.97 -11.39
N LEU A 42 -8.23 1.15 -10.60
CA LEU A 42 -7.11 0.34 -11.10
C LEU A 42 -7.56 -0.61 -12.23
N GLN A 43 -8.69 -1.27 -12.07
CA GLN A 43 -9.23 -2.16 -13.10
C GLN A 43 -9.57 -1.41 -14.39
N ARG A 44 -10.16 -0.20 -14.30
CA ARG A 44 -10.39 0.68 -15.46
C ARG A 44 -9.10 1.07 -16.19
N ARG A 45 -7.99 1.18 -15.46
CA ARG A 45 -6.65 1.46 -16.00
C ARG A 45 -5.89 0.23 -16.51
N GLY A 46 -6.53 -0.95 -16.53
CA GLY A 46 -5.95 -2.18 -17.05
C GLY A 46 -5.27 -3.08 -16.01
N TYR A 47 -5.27 -2.71 -14.73
CA TYR A 47 -4.81 -3.58 -13.64
C TYR A 47 -5.91 -4.57 -13.25
N ALA A 48 -6.25 -5.49 -14.16
CA ALA A 48 -7.37 -6.42 -14.02
C ALA A 48 -7.27 -7.34 -12.78
N ARG A 49 -6.08 -7.50 -12.21
CA ARG A 49 -5.81 -8.33 -11.03
C ARG A 49 -5.81 -7.54 -9.70
N ALA A 50 -6.32 -6.32 -9.71
CA ALA A 50 -6.55 -5.55 -8.49
C ALA A 50 -7.74 -6.12 -7.69
N ALA A 51 -7.58 -6.23 -6.38
CA ALA A 51 -8.62 -6.61 -5.42
C ALA A 51 -8.62 -5.66 -4.23
N ALA A 52 -9.77 -5.45 -3.60
CA ALA A 52 -9.90 -4.73 -2.34
C ALA A 52 -9.75 -5.70 -1.15
N SER A 53 -9.34 -5.20 0.01
CA SER A 53 -9.20 -6.00 1.23
C SER A 53 -10.51 -6.70 1.67
N GLY A 54 -11.67 -6.21 1.24
CA GLY A 54 -12.97 -6.84 1.51
C GLY A 54 -13.36 -7.96 0.55
N ASN A 55 -12.67 -8.13 -0.57
CA ASN A 55 -12.98 -9.13 -1.59
C ASN A 55 -11.75 -9.90 -2.11
N CYS A 56 -10.62 -9.79 -1.42
CA CYS A 56 -9.41 -10.55 -1.72
C CYS A 56 -9.62 -12.03 -1.36
N GLY A 57 -10.04 -12.84 -2.33
CA GLY A 57 -10.30 -14.28 -2.16
C GLY A 57 -9.09 -15.19 -2.37
N ARG A 58 -7.87 -14.64 -2.42
CA ARG A 58 -6.65 -15.41 -2.73
C ARG A 58 -5.93 -15.89 -1.47
N PRO A 59 -5.19 -17.02 -1.57
CA PRO A 59 -4.32 -17.50 -0.49
C PRO A 59 -3.26 -16.47 -0.06
N ALA A 60 -2.64 -16.73 1.09
CA ALA A 60 -1.48 -15.99 1.60
C ALA A 60 -0.34 -15.93 0.57
N GLY A 61 0.42 -14.83 0.58
CA GLY A 61 1.61 -14.64 -0.26
C GLY A 61 1.38 -14.39 -1.75
N GLN A 62 0.13 -14.10 -2.18
CA GLN A 62 -0.24 -14.05 -3.60
C GLN A 62 -0.19 -12.66 -4.24
N TYR A 63 -0.11 -11.59 -3.44
CA TYR A 63 -0.15 -10.22 -3.93
C TYR A 63 1.25 -9.62 -4.08
N ASP A 64 1.52 -9.02 -5.23
CA ASP A 64 2.82 -8.43 -5.56
C ASP A 64 2.93 -6.99 -5.06
N VAL A 65 1.79 -6.32 -4.90
CA VAL A 65 1.72 -4.91 -4.50
C VAL A 65 0.55 -4.71 -3.54
N ALA A 66 0.76 -3.87 -2.52
CA ALA A 66 -0.29 -3.37 -1.65
C ALA A 66 -0.34 -1.85 -1.71
N LEU A 67 -1.55 -1.32 -1.95
CA LEU A 67 -1.84 0.11 -1.94
C LEU A 67 -2.79 0.42 -0.78
N VAL A 68 -2.36 1.24 0.18
CA VAL A 68 -3.13 1.53 1.40
C VAL A 68 -3.49 3.00 1.45
N ASP A 69 -4.79 3.33 1.31
CA ASP A 69 -5.31 4.68 1.59
C ASP A 69 -5.76 4.77 3.05
N TRP A 70 -4.86 5.24 3.90
CA TRP A 70 -5.07 5.37 5.34
C TRP A 70 -5.37 6.80 5.81
N ARG A 71 -5.80 7.67 4.89
CA ARG A 71 -6.25 9.02 5.24
C ARG A 71 -7.46 8.97 6.17
N ARG A 72 -7.61 10.03 6.97
CA ARG A 72 -8.68 10.26 7.96
C ARG A 72 -8.75 9.18 9.05
N ARG A 73 -7.63 8.51 9.34
CA ARG A 73 -7.51 7.47 10.36
C ARG A 73 -6.22 7.65 11.16
N THR A 74 -6.20 7.15 12.38
CA THR A 74 -4.99 7.17 13.21
C THR A 74 -3.99 6.13 12.72
N LEU A 75 -2.69 6.42 12.90
CA LEU A 75 -1.63 5.45 12.60
C LEU A 75 -1.72 4.21 13.48
N LEU A 76 -2.19 4.33 14.73
CA LEU A 76 -2.38 3.16 15.60
C LEU A 76 -3.36 2.14 15.00
N ALA A 77 -4.45 2.62 14.38
CA ALA A 77 -5.42 1.75 13.74
C ALA A 77 -4.89 1.07 12.46
N LEU A 78 -3.75 1.52 11.92
CA LEU A 78 -3.11 0.92 10.74
C LEU A 78 -2.43 -0.41 11.08
N GLU A 79 -1.96 -0.60 12.30
CA GLU A 79 -1.13 -1.76 12.69
C GLU A 79 -1.75 -3.11 12.33
N PRO A 80 -3.05 -3.41 12.63
CA PRO A 80 -3.65 -4.69 12.25
C PRO A 80 -3.74 -4.88 10.74
N THR A 81 -3.87 -3.78 9.97
CA THR A 81 -3.87 -3.85 8.50
C THR A 81 -2.47 -4.20 8.00
N LEU A 82 -1.42 -3.65 8.59
CA LEU A 82 -0.04 -4.00 8.24
C LEU A 82 0.28 -5.46 8.60
N ASP A 83 -0.19 -5.94 9.75
CA ASP A 83 -0.04 -7.36 10.15
C ASP A 83 -0.80 -8.31 9.23
N TRP A 84 -1.97 -7.92 8.76
CA TRP A 84 -2.67 -8.70 7.74
C TRP A 84 -1.94 -8.67 6.39
N LEU A 85 -1.38 -7.52 6.00
CA LEU A 85 -0.65 -7.36 4.74
C LEU A 85 0.61 -8.24 4.67
N THR A 86 1.34 -8.42 5.76
CA THR A 86 2.51 -9.32 5.78
C THR A 86 2.16 -10.77 5.42
N ASN A 87 0.92 -11.19 5.67
CA ASN A 87 0.44 -12.54 5.35
C ASN A 87 0.04 -12.68 3.88
N VAL A 88 -0.63 -11.68 3.30
CA VAL A 88 -1.16 -11.78 1.92
C VAL A 88 -0.15 -11.37 0.86
N LEU A 89 0.86 -10.57 1.23
CA LEU A 89 1.89 -10.09 0.32
C LEU A 89 2.94 -11.15 0.02
N SER A 90 3.42 -11.19 -1.22
CA SER A 90 4.51 -12.06 -1.65
C SER A 90 5.86 -11.65 -1.05
N ALA A 91 6.88 -12.50 -1.20
CA ALA A 91 8.21 -12.30 -0.61
C ALA A 91 8.99 -11.09 -1.15
N ARG A 92 8.56 -10.48 -2.26
CA ARG A 92 9.19 -9.30 -2.88
C ARG A 92 8.23 -8.14 -3.06
N ALA A 93 7.10 -8.21 -2.36
CA ALA A 93 6.02 -7.27 -2.56
C ALA A 93 6.42 -5.84 -2.23
N VAL A 94 5.82 -4.91 -2.96
CA VAL A 94 5.90 -3.47 -2.68
C VAL A 94 4.65 -3.04 -1.93
N LEU A 95 4.83 -2.27 -0.86
CA LEU A 95 3.78 -1.70 -0.05
C LEU A 95 3.87 -0.16 -0.15
N VAL A 96 2.79 0.46 -0.59
CA VAL A 96 2.62 1.92 -0.57
C VAL A 96 1.56 2.27 0.46
N VAL A 97 1.94 3.08 1.46
CA VAL A 97 1.02 3.57 2.49
C VAL A 97 0.86 5.07 2.34
N TRP A 98 -0.38 5.50 2.12
CA TRP A 98 -0.78 6.91 2.07
C TRP A 98 -1.49 7.31 3.36
N VAL A 99 -1.06 8.41 3.97
CA VAL A 99 -1.62 8.96 5.21
C VAL A 99 -1.90 10.46 5.04
N ASP A 100 -2.69 11.04 5.93
CA ASP A 100 -2.83 12.51 5.97
C ASP A 100 -1.47 13.15 6.24
N ALA A 101 -1.32 14.44 5.94
CA ALA A 101 -0.11 15.18 6.26
C ALA A 101 0.23 15.00 7.76
N GLN A 102 1.43 14.48 8.03
CA GLN A 102 1.89 14.13 9.38
C GLN A 102 3.08 15.00 9.80
N LYS A 103 3.27 15.13 11.12
CA LYS A 103 4.55 15.58 11.68
C LYS A 103 5.66 14.58 11.35
N ALA A 104 6.90 15.04 11.28
CA ALA A 104 8.06 14.18 11.00
C ALA A 104 8.16 12.96 11.94
N SER A 105 7.84 13.11 13.22
CA SER A 105 7.84 12.02 14.21
C SER A 105 6.81 10.91 13.92
N ALA A 106 5.65 11.27 13.35
CA ALA A 106 4.64 10.29 12.94
C ALA A 106 5.08 9.52 11.68
N ASN A 107 5.76 10.17 10.73
CA ASN A 107 6.39 9.47 9.60
C ASN A 107 7.51 8.53 10.04
N GLN A 108 8.30 8.91 11.04
CA GLN A 108 9.31 8.02 11.65
C GLN A 108 8.66 6.82 12.34
N SER A 109 7.54 7.02 13.05
CA SER A 109 6.79 5.94 13.69
C SER A 109 6.22 4.95 12.65
N LEU A 110 5.69 5.45 11.54
CA LEU A 110 5.24 4.62 10.42
C LEU A 110 6.41 3.84 9.80
N ARG A 111 7.54 4.49 9.56
CA ARG A 111 8.76 3.82 9.06
C ARG A 111 9.20 2.69 9.98
N ALA A 112 9.33 2.95 11.28
CA ALA A 112 9.69 1.93 12.27
C ALA A 112 8.66 0.78 12.32
N SER A 113 7.38 1.08 12.11
CA SER A 113 6.32 0.06 12.04
C SER A 113 6.46 -0.86 10.81
N LEU A 114 6.85 -0.31 9.66
CA LEU A 114 7.13 -1.07 8.44
C LEU A 114 8.40 -1.92 8.59
N GLU A 115 9.46 -1.35 9.17
CA GLU A 115 10.74 -2.03 9.38
C GLU A 115 10.62 -3.23 10.32
N ARG A 116 9.86 -3.10 11.42
CA ARG A 116 9.56 -4.23 12.34
C ARG A 116 8.87 -5.40 11.65
N ARG A 117 8.20 -5.16 10.51
CA ARG A 117 7.50 -6.16 9.70
C ARG A 117 8.34 -6.68 8.52
N GLY A 118 9.62 -6.33 8.50
CA GLY A 118 10.54 -6.76 7.46
C GLY A 118 10.36 -5.99 6.14
N PHE A 119 9.85 -4.77 6.17
CA PHE A 119 9.87 -3.88 5.00
C PHE A 119 11.03 -2.89 5.09
N VAL A 120 11.66 -2.61 3.95
CA VAL A 120 12.65 -1.55 3.80
C VAL A 120 11.98 -0.39 3.08
N VAL A 121 11.92 0.78 3.72
CA VAL A 121 11.34 1.98 3.11
C VAL A 121 12.29 2.52 2.05
N GLU A 122 11.87 2.45 0.78
CA GLU A 122 12.67 2.85 -0.38
C GLU A 122 12.52 4.34 -0.68
N GLN A 123 11.28 4.86 -0.59
CA GLN A 123 10.95 6.22 -1.01
C GLN A 123 9.83 6.80 -0.14
N GLY A 124 9.76 8.14 -0.10
CA GLY A 124 8.64 8.85 0.51
C GLY A 124 8.39 10.18 -0.20
N ILE A 125 7.12 10.58 -0.27
CA ILE A 125 6.70 11.84 -0.90
C ILE A 125 5.77 12.62 0.01
N VAL A 126 5.76 13.95 -0.19
CA VAL A 126 4.76 14.87 0.34
C VAL A 126 3.94 15.38 -0.83
N HIS A 127 2.62 15.38 -0.68
CA HIS A 127 1.65 15.76 -1.69
C HIS A 127 0.56 16.63 -1.05
N GLU A 128 -0.18 17.40 -1.85
CA GLU A 128 -1.30 18.21 -1.35
C GLU A 128 -2.36 17.40 -0.59
N CYS A 129 -2.47 16.11 -0.91
CA CYS A 129 -3.41 15.16 -0.29
C CYS A 129 -2.80 14.34 0.88
N GLY A 130 -1.60 14.66 1.35
CA GLY A 130 -0.95 13.98 2.47
C GLY A 130 0.47 13.50 2.16
N CYS A 131 0.90 12.44 2.86
CA CYS A 131 2.22 11.85 2.69
C CYS A 131 2.09 10.39 2.29
N ALA A 132 3.06 9.89 1.53
CA ALA A 132 3.14 8.47 1.22
C ALA A 132 4.54 7.92 1.40
N LEU A 133 4.63 6.66 1.84
CA LEU A 133 5.86 5.88 1.90
C LEU A 133 5.71 4.65 1.00
N SER A 134 6.74 4.38 0.20
CA SER A 134 6.92 3.13 -0.54
C SER A 134 7.96 2.28 0.18
N ALA A 135 7.63 1.02 0.41
CA ALA A 135 8.49 0.07 1.10
C ALA A 135 8.45 -1.29 0.43
N ARG A 136 9.60 -1.95 0.33
CA ARG A 136 9.73 -3.29 -0.24
C ARG A 136 9.93 -4.31 0.85
N ARG A 137 9.28 -5.46 0.75
CA ARG A 137 9.52 -6.58 1.66
C ARG A 137 10.95 -7.09 1.50
N SER A 138 11.71 -7.09 2.60
CA SER A 138 13.07 -7.62 2.67
C SER A 138 13.04 -9.15 2.59
N GLN A 139 13.98 -9.72 1.85
CA GLN A 139 14.18 -11.17 1.77
C GLN A 139 15.10 -11.72 2.85
N THR A 140 15.48 -10.92 3.86
CA THR A 140 16.24 -11.43 5.02
C THR A 140 15.41 -12.45 5.78
N HIS A 141 15.37 -13.68 5.27
CA HIS A 141 15.31 -14.85 6.09
C HIS A 141 16.52 -14.75 7.03
N PRO A 142 16.35 -14.84 8.35
CA PRO A 142 17.39 -15.51 9.10
C PRO A 142 17.43 -16.91 8.47
N LEU A 143 18.48 -17.19 7.69
CA LEU A 143 18.97 -18.55 7.62
C LEU A 143 19.24 -18.90 9.09
N GLN A 144 18.31 -19.58 9.75
CA GLN A 144 18.63 -20.34 10.94
C GLN A 144 19.68 -21.34 10.46
N LEU A 145 20.95 -20.97 10.58
CA LEU A 145 22.04 -21.91 10.67
C LEU A 145 21.66 -22.81 11.84
N ALA A 146 21.11 -23.98 11.52
CA ALA A 146 20.99 -25.06 12.47
C ALA A 146 22.42 -25.40 12.90
N ALA A 147 22.73 -25.07 14.15
CA ALA A 147 23.89 -25.56 14.87
C ALA A 147 23.53 -26.90 15.52
#